data_AF-A0A954G9U0-F1
#
_entry.id   AF-A0A954G9U0-F1
#
_cell.length_a   1.000
_cell.length_b   1.000
_cell.length_c   1.000
_cell.angle_alpha   90.00
_cell.angle_beta   90.00
_cell.angle_gamma   90.00
#
_symmetry.space_group_name_H-M   'P 1'
#
loop_
_entity.id
_entity.type
_entity.pdbx_description
1 polymer ?
#
loop_
_entity_poly.entity_id
_entity_poly.type
_entity_poly.pdbx_seq_one_letter_code
_entity_poly.pdbx_strand_id
1 'polypeptide(L)'
;MYGAQLTRRPKQLRFGGSIRIFILILVCLIPSLVQAEHRVWTSSDGKNRVRGELKGTNGKLVILEKSSDGKLHVIPLSMLSNDDQEFVRQKYPQV
;
A
#
# COMPACT_ATOMS: atom_id res chain seq x y z
N MET A 1 51.52 25.30 53.82
CA MET A 1 50.78 26.41 53.17
C MET A 1 50.85 26.20 51.65
N TYR A 2 49.67 26.12 51.00
CA TYR A 2 49.40 26.09 49.54
C TYR A 2 49.89 24.85 48.75
N GLY A 3 49.17 24.24 47.81
CA GLY A 3 47.92 24.54 47.13
C GLY A 3 47.57 23.40 46.15
N ALA A 4 46.31 23.34 45.74
CA ALA A 4 45.60 22.18 45.17
C ALA A 4 46.04 21.72 43.77
N GLN A 5 45.93 20.40 43.53
CA GLN A 5 46.07 19.76 42.23
C GLN A 5 44.73 19.80 41.47
N LEU A 6 44.68 20.56 40.37
CA LEU A 6 43.49 20.72 39.53
C LEU A 6 43.32 19.53 38.58
N THR A 7 42.47 18.56 38.94
CA THR A 7 41.98 17.57 37.97
C THR A 7 40.73 18.09 37.27
N ARG A 8 40.85 18.53 36.00
CA ARG A 8 39.67 18.80 35.15
C ARG A 8 39.02 17.48 34.77
N ARG A 9 37.78 17.24 35.22
CA ARG A 9 36.95 16.15 34.69
C ARG A 9 36.43 16.52 33.29
N PRO A 10 36.46 15.63 32.29
CA PRO A 10 35.84 15.89 31.01
C PRO A 10 34.31 15.91 31.17
N LYS A 11 33.67 16.91 30.56
CA LYS A 11 32.21 17.04 30.50
C LYS A 11 31.68 15.91 29.61
N GLN A 12 31.02 14.93 30.23
CA GLN A 12 30.24 13.91 29.52
C GLN A 12 29.18 14.60 28.67
N LEU A 13 29.30 14.46 27.35
CA LEU A 13 28.33 14.95 26.38
C LEU A 13 27.09 14.05 26.46
N ARG A 14 26.11 14.43 27.27
CA ARG A 14 24.79 13.81 27.27
C ARG A 14 24.07 14.23 25.99
N PHE A 15 24.12 13.37 24.96
CA PHE A 15 23.16 13.43 23.85
C PHE A 15 21.77 13.10 24.41
N GLY A 16 21.08 14.15 24.86
CA GLY A 16 19.74 14.10 25.45
C GLY A 16 18.70 13.56 24.48
N GLY A 17 17.67 12.94 25.05
CA GLY A 17 16.67 12.07 24.39
C GLY A 17 15.78 12.70 23.32
N SER A 18 16.08 13.89 22.82
CA SER A 18 15.30 14.62 21.81
C SER A 18 15.39 13.98 20.42
N ILE A 19 16.52 13.35 20.09
CA ILE A 19 16.73 12.65 18.81
C ILE A 19 15.88 11.37 18.70
N ARG A 20 15.61 10.71 19.84
CA ARG A 20 14.80 9.48 19.88
C ARG A 20 13.32 9.77 19.67
N ILE A 21 12.84 10.91 20.14
CA ILE A 21 11.43 11.32 20.00
C ILE A 21 11.15 11.79 18.57
N PHE A 22 12.10 12.51 17.94
CA PHE A 22 11.96 12.95 16.55
C PHE A 22 11.84 11.78 15.55
N ILE A 23 12.58 10.69 15.76
CA ILE A 23 12.51 9.49 14.92
C ILE A 23 11.13 8.79 15.03
N LEU A 24 10.51 8.83 16.21
CA LEU A 24 9.20 8.22 16.46
C LEU A 24 8.05 9.01 15.80
N ILE A 25 8.18 10.33 15.70
CA ILE A 25 7.18 11.18 15.03
C ILE A 25 7.29 11.06 13.50
N LEU A 26 8.50 10.88 12.97
CA LEU A 26 8.75 10.75 11.52
C LEU A 26 8.17 9.46 10.92
N VAL A 27 8.15 8.36 11.68
CA VAL A 27 7.63 7.05 11.22
C VAL A 27 6.10 7.01 11.12
N CYS A 28 5.38 7.84 11.89
CA CYS A 28 3.91 7.90 11.86
C CYS A 28 3.34 8.72 10.69
N LEU A 29 4.18 9.44 9.92
CA LEU A 29 3.73 10.37 8.88
C LEU A 29 3.81 9.80 7.46
N ILE A 30 3.79 8.48 7.29
CA ILE A 30 3.54 7.88 5.98
C ILE A 30 2.15 7.23 6.05
N PRO A 31 1.06 7.98 5.80
CA PRO A 31 -0.18 7.34 5.41
C PRO A 31 0.09 6.66 4.07
N SER A 32 0.31 5.35 4.10
CA SER A 32 0.23 4.52 2.90
C SER A 32 -1.20 4.63 2.37
N LEU A 33 -1.38 5.51 1.39
CA LEU A 33 -2.55 5.58 0.53
C LEU A 33 -2.58 4.30 -0.31
N VAL A 34 -2.97 3.18 0.31
CA VAL A 34 -3.45 2.01 -0.43
C VAL A 34 -4.82 2.40 -0.96
N GLN A 35 -4.81 3.13 -2.07
CA GLN A 35 -6.02 3.51 -2.75
C GLN A 35 -6.53 2.31 -3.53
N ALA A 36 -7.58 1.69 -3.01
CA ALA A 36 -8.44 0.76 -3.73
C ALA A 36 -8.80 1.36 -5.10
N GLU A 37 -8.29 0.75 -6.18
CA GLU A 37 -8.43 1.28 -7.53
C GLU A 37 -9.79 0.88 -8.11
N HIS A 38 -10.82 1.69 -7.85
CA HIS A 38 -12.11 1.55 -8.52
C HIS A 38 -11.96 1.92 -10.00
N ARG A 39 -12.08 0.93 -10.89
CA ARG A 39 -12.03 1.11 -12.35
C ARG A 39 -13.31 0.64 -13.02
N VAL A 40 -13.45 0.97 -14.30
CA VAL A 40 -14.50 0.43 -15.16
C VAL A 40 -13.96 -0.81 -15.85
N TRP A 41 -14.61 -1.93 -15.62
CA TRP A 41 -14.37 -3.23 -16.25
C TRP A 41 -15.31 -3.39 -17.43
N THR A 42 -14.81 -3.93 -18.53
CA THR A 42 -15.53 -4.09 -19.79
C THR A 42 -15.65 -5.57 -20.10
N SER A 43 -16.83 -6.00 -20.56
CA SER A 43 -17.02 -7.37 -21.04
C SER A 43 -16.23 -7.64 -22.31
N SER A 44 -15.95 -8.91 -22.59
CA SER A 44 -15.21 -9.34 -23.78
C SER A 44 -15.87 -8.93 -25.10
N ASP A 45 -17.20 -8.78 -25.11
CA ASP A 45 -17.98 -8.29 -26.24
C ASP A 45 -18.12 -6.76 -26.29
N GLY A 46 -17.59 -6.03 -25.30
CA GLY A 46 -17.66 -4.58 -25.19
C GLY A 46 -19.03 -4.00 -24.82
N LYS A 47 -20.09 -4.83 -24.71
CA LYS A 47 -21.47 -4.37 -24.52
C LYS A 47 -21.78 -3.96 -23.08
N ASN A 48 -21.07 -4.54 -22.12
CA ASN A 48 -21.31 -4.32 -20.70
C ASN A 48 -20.10 -3.67 -20.05
N ARG A 49 -20.37 -2.68 -19.21
CA ARG A 49 -19.35 -1.97 -18.43
C ARG A 49 -19.79 -1.91 -16.99
N VAL A 50 -18.90 -2.26 -16.07
CA VAL A 50 -19.19 -2.27 -14.64
C VAL A 50 -18.09 -1.54 -13.87
N ARG A 51 -18.48 -0.64 -12.97
CA ARG A 51 -17.54 0.01 -12.05
C ARG A 51 -17.33 -0.88 -10.84
N GLY A 52 -16.08 -1.10 -10.47
CA GLY A 52 -15.73 -1.94 -9.32
C GLY A 52 -14.24 -2.04 -9.08
N GLU A 53 -13.89 -2.77 -8.04
CA GLU A 53 -12.51 -3.02 -7.65
C GLU A 53 -12.16 -4.50 -7.83
N LEU A 54 -10.94 -4.78 -8.30
CA LEU A 54 -10.41 -6.14 -8.36
C LEU A 54 -9.90 -6.56 -6.98
N LYS A 55 -10.54 -7.56 -6.38
CA LYS A 55 -10.15 -8.12 -5.07
C LYS A 55 -9.21 -9.32 -5.16
N GLY A 56 -9.16 -10.00 -6.31
CA GLY A 56 -8.25 -11.12 -6.52
C GLY A 56 -8.51 -11.90 -7.80
N THR A 57 -7.62 -12.84 -8.08
CA THR A 57 -7.69 -13.75 -9.24
C THR A 57 -6.98 -15.07 -8.93
N ASN A 58 -7.37 -16.14 -9.62
CA ASN A 58 -6.65 -17.42 -9.66
C ASN A 58 -6.13 -17.75 -11.07
N GLY A 59 -6.05 -16.74 -11.94
CA GLY A 59 -5.57 -16.86 -13.33
C GLY A 59 -6.66 -17.26 -14.32
N LYS A 60 -7.74 -17.89 -13.85
CA LYS A 60 -8.91 -18.25 -14.68
C LYS A 60 -10.15 -17.45 -14.33
N LEU A 61 -10.30 -17.11 -13.05
CA LEU A 61 -11.42 -16.37 -12.49
C LEU A 61 -10.91 -15.09 -11.83
N VAL A 62 -11.71 -14.04 -11.90
CA VAL A 62 -11.48 -12.77 -11.20
C VAL A 62 -12.62 -12.51 -10.22
N ILE A 63 -12.28 -11.87 -9.10
CA ILE A 63 -13.23 -11.45 -8.08
C ILE A 63 -13.33 -9.93 -8.13
N LEU A 64 -14.49 -9.43 -8.54
CA LEU A 64 -14.77 -7.99 -8.61
C LEU A 64 -15.75 -7.59 -7.51
N GLU A 65 -15.42 -6.58 -6.71
CA GLU A 65 -16.41 -5.89 -5.88
C GLU A 65 -17.08 -4.80 -6.71
N LYS A 66 -18.38 -4.94 -7.01
CA LYS A 66 -19.10 -3.94 -7.81
C LYS A 66 -19.44 -2.73 -6.94
N SER A 67 -19.20 -1.53 -7.46
CA SER A 67 -19.52 -0.30 -6.74
C SER A 67 -21.02 -0.06 -6.55
N SER A 68 -21.88 -0.69 -7.36
CA SER A 68 -23.34 -0.50 -7.30
C SER A 68 -23.99 -1.20 -6.11
N ASP A 69 -23.48 -2.36 -5.71
CA ASP A 69 -24.07 -3.21 -4.66
C ASP A 69 -23.08 -3.59 -3.55
N GLY A 70 -21.79 -3.27 -3.69
CA GLY A 70 -20.72 -3.64 -2.76
C GLY A 70 -20.48 -5.15 -2.67
N LYS A 71 -21.06 -5.94 -3.58
CA LYS A 71 -20.97 -7.40 -3.54
C LYS A 71 -19.78 -7.89 -4.35
N LEU A 72 -19.25 -9.04 -3.95
CA LEU A 72 -18.24 -9.77 -4.71
C LEU A 72 -18.92 -10.58 -5.82
N HIS A 73 -18.43 -10.40 -7.05
CA HIS A 73 -18.85 -11.14 -8.23
C HIS A 73 -17.65 -11.90 -8.76
N VAL A 74 -17.78 -13.23 -8.87
CA VAL A 74 -16.77 -14.10 -9.46
C VAL A 74 -17.13 -14.30 -10.92
N ILE A 75 -16.23 -13.90 -11.82
CA ILE A 75 -16.43 -14.03 -13.27
C ILE A 75 -15.20 -14.65 -13.93
N PRO A 76 -15.35 -15.39 -15.04
CA PRO A 76 -14.22 -15.83 -15.83
C PRO A 76 -13.39 -14.65 -16.33
N LEU A 77 -12.06 -14.76 -16.24
CA LEU A 77 -11.13 -13.77 -16.78
C LEU A 77 -11.37 -13.55 -18.28
N SER A 78 -11.70 -14.62 -19.02
CA SER A 78 -12.03 -14.57 -20.45
C SER A 78 -13.31 -13.79 -20.79
N MET A 79 -14.16 -13.49 -19.81
CA MET A 79 -15.34 -12.65 -20.01
C MET A 79 -15.02 -11.16 -19.91
N LEU A 80 -13.80 -10.79 -19.52
CA LEU A 80 -13.33 -9.41 -19.56
C LEU A 80 -12.73 -9.07 -20.93
N SER A 81 -12.68 -7.79 -21.26
CA SER A 81 -11.97 -7.27 -22.43
C SER A 81 -10.49 -7.61 -22.38
N ASN A 82 -9.80 -7.60 -23.53
CA ASN A 82 -8.36 -7.92 -23.58
C ASN A 82 -7.53 -6.98 -22.69
N ASP A 83 -7.84 -5.68 -22.69
CA ASP A 83 -7.15 -4.69 -21.87
C ASP A 83 -7.36 -4.94 -20.37
N ASP A 84 -8.57 -5.32 -19.98
CA ASP A 84 -8.88 -5.67 -18.60
C ASP A 84 -8.22 -6.99 -18.19
N GLN A 85 -8.12 -7.96 -19.10
CA GLN A 85 -7.39 -9.19 -18.86
C GLN A 85 -5.90 -8.93 -18.65
N GLU A 86 -5.30 -8.08 -19.49
CA GLU A 86 -3.89 -7.71 -19.37
C GLU A 86 -3.63 -6.98 -18.05
N PHE A 87 -4.50 -6.06 -17.66
CA PHE A 87 -4.40 -5.40 -16.36
C PHE A 87 -4.39 -6.41 -15.20
N VAL A 88 -5.26 -7.43 -15.22
CA VAL A 88 -5.28 -8.47 -14.18
C VAL A 88 -3.95 -9.22 -14.14
N ARG A 89 -3.38 -9.58 -15.30
CA ARG A 89 -2.09 -10.29 -15.40
C ARG A 89 -0.92 -9.43 -14.89
N GLN A 90 -0.91 -8.14 -15.23
CA GLN A 90 0.12 -7.21 -14.76
C GLN A 90 0.05 -7.00 -13.23
N LYS A 91 -1.17 -6.95 -12.68
CA LYS A 91 -1.39 -6.77 -11.24
C LYS A 91 -1.10 -8.04 -10.43
N TYR A 92 -1.25 -9.22 -11.02
CA TYR A 92 -1.02 -10.52 -10.39
C TYR A 92 -0.12 -11.41 -11.26
N PRO A 93 1.18 -11.09 -11.40
CA PRO A 93 2.08 -11.79 -12.32
C PRO A 93 2.43 -13.22 -11.90
N GLN A 94 2.12 -13.60 -10.65
CA GLN A 94 2.46 -14.91 -10.06
C GLN A 94 1.35 -15.95 -10.21
N VAL A 95 0.27 -15.61 -10.92
CA VAL A 95 -0.96 -16.41 -11.03
C VAL A 95 -1.17 -16.88 -12.47
#